data_AF-A0A9X6N518-F1
#
_entry.id   AF-A0A9X6N518-F1
#
_cell.length_a   1.000
_cell.length_b   1.000
_cell.length_c   1.000
_cell.angle_alpha   90.00
_cell.angle_beta   90.00
_cell.angle_gamma   90.00
#
_symmetry.space_group_name_H-M   'P 1'
#
loop_
_entity.id
_entity.type
_entity.pdbx_description
1 polymer ?
#
loop_
_entity_poly.entity_id
_entity_poly.type
_entity_poly.pdbx_seq_one_letter_code
_entity_poly.pdbx_strand_id
1 'polypeptide(L)'
;MATNEKLKNQLTNRKESAPVTPEQTVEAYMKKMAPRMAEVLPKHMDMNRMSRIALTTIRTNPKLLECAVPSLMGAVMQAVQLGLEPGLLGHCYILPYKREATFIIGYKGMIDLARRSGHIQSIYAHAVHENDEFEYELGLHPKLEHKPSHGDRGAFIGAYAVAHFKDGGYQMEFMPKSEIEKRRKRSASANSSYSPWSSDYEEMA
;
A
#
# COMPACT_ATOMS: atom_id res chain seq x y z
N MET A 1 -40.98 51.98 -8.68
CA MET A 1 -41.01 50.90 -7.66
C MET A 1 -41.04 49.55 -8.38
N ALA A 2 -39.88 49.01 -8.81
CA ALA A 2 -39.80 47.76 -9.59
C ALA A 2 -38.64 46.89 -9.09
N THR A 3 -38.45 46.85 -7.77
CA THR A 3 -37.21 46.30 -7.17
C THR A 3 -37.48 45.04 -6.34
N ASN A 4 -38.65 44.91 -5.72
CA ASN A 4 -38.94 43.75 -4.84
C ASN A 4 -39.37 42.48 -5.58
N GLU A 5 -40.09 42.59 -6.71
CA GLU A 5 -40.46 41.41 -7.50
C GLU A 5 -39.30 40.82 -8.30
N LYS A 6 -38.41 41.66 -8.83
CA LYS A 6 -37.19 41.18 -9.51
C LYS A 6 -36.22 40.50 -8.53
N LEU A 7 -36.10 41.02 -7.30
CA LEU A 7 -35.32 40.37 -6.25
C LEU A 7 -35.96 39.05 -5.79
N LYS A 8 -37.29 39.00 -5.62
CA LYS A 8 -38.00 37.73 -5.33
C LYS A 8 -37.83 36.70 -6.44
N ASN A 9 -37.93 37.11 -7.71
CA ASN A 9 -37.75 36.22 -8.86
C ASN A 9 -36.29 35.78 -9.07
N GLN A 10 -35.30 36.55 -8.59
CA GLN A 10 -33.90 36.11 -8.57
C GLN A 10 -33.59 35.17 -7.41
N LEU A 11 -34.28 35.32 -6.27
CA LEU A 11 -34.16 34.44 -5.12
C LEU A 11 -34.88 33.10 -5.33
N THR A 12 -36.01 33.07 -6.06
CA THR A 12 -36.74 31.83 -6.39
C THR A 12 -36.10 31.04 -7.55
N ASN A 13 -35.21 31.64 -8.34
CA ASN A 13 -34.49 30.95 -9.42
C ASN A 13 -33.12 30.38 -9.01
N ARG A 14 -32.73 30.48 -7.73
CA ARG A 14 -31.74 29.56 -7.17
C ARG A 14 -32.40 28.20 -7.08
N LYS A 15 -32.33 27.42 -8.17
CA LYS A 15 -32.50 25.97 -8.12
C LYS A 15 -31.72 25.47 -6.92
N GLU A 16 -32.41 24.97 -5.91
CA GLU A 16 -31.81 24.18 -4.84
C GLU A 16 -31.12 22.99 -5.51
N SER A 17 -29.83 23.15 -5.80
CA SER A 17 -29.01 22.06 -6.29
C SER A 17 -29.01 20.99 -5.20
N ALA A 18 -29.36 19.76 -5.55
CA ALA A 18 -29.29 18.62 -4.65
C ALA A 18 -27.94 18.61 -3.89
N PRO A 19 -27.93 18.21 -2.60
CA PRO A 19 -26.71 18.22 -1.80
C PRO A 19 -25.62 17.40 -2.50
N VAL A 20 -24.43 17.99 -2.64
CA VAL A 20 -23.28 17.35 -3.29
C VAL A 20 -22.94 16.08 -2.53
N THR A 21 -22.85 14.94 -3.23
CA THR A 21 -22.54 13.67 -2.58
C THR A 21 -21.07 13.62 -2.15
N PRO A 22 -20.69 12.77 -1.18
CA PRO A 22 -19.29 12.55 -0.82
C PRO A 22 -18.42 12.17 -2.04
N GLU A 23 -18.93 11.35 -2.95
CA GLU A 23 -18.25 10.96 -4.18
C GLU A 23 -17.99 12.16 -5.10
N GLN A 24 -19.00 13.01 -5.30
CA GLN A 24 -18.87 14.22 -6.10
C GLN A 24 -17.87 15.20 -5.47
N THR A 25 -17.83 15.27 -4.15
CA THR A 25 -16.87 16.10 -3.41
C THR A 25 -15.44 15.61 -3.61
N VAL A 26 -15.20 14.31 -3.47
CA VAL A 26 -13.89 13.69 -3.68
C VAL A 26 -13.43 13.85 -5.13
N GLU A 27 -14.32 13.61 -6.10
CA GLU A 27 -14.02 13.76 -7.53
C GLU A 27 -13.65 15.21 -7.88
N ALA A 28 -14.41 16.19 -7.37
CA ALA A 28 -14.11 17.61 -7.56
C ALA A 28 -12.77 18.00 -6.95
N TYR A 29 -12.45 17.50 -5.75
CA TYR A 29 -11.18 17.78 -5.09
C TYR A 29 -10.00 17.15 -5.84
N MET A 30 -10.13 15.89 -6.28
CA MET A 30 -9.13 15.20 -7.08
C MET A 30 -8.84 15.97 -8.36
N LYS A 31 -9.88 16.39 -9.08
CA LYS A 31 -9.74 17.18 -10.32
C LYS A 31 -9.04 18.52 -10.08
N LYS A 32 -9.33 19.19 -8.96
CA LYS A 32 -8.68 20.44 -8.57
C LYS A 32 -7.20 20.25 -8.22
N MET A 33 -6.84 19.12 -7.61
CA MET A 33 -5.47 18.83 -7.16
C MET A 33 -4.61 18.14 -8.22
N ALA A 34 -5.21 17.52 -9.24
CA ALA A 34 -4.51 16.77 -10.27
C ALA A 34 -3.32 17.53 -10.92
N PRO A 35 -3.40 18.84 -11.23
CA PRO A 35 -2.25 19.57 -11.78
C PRO A 35 -1.04 19.59 -10.82
N ARG A 36 -1.28 19.78 -9.52
CA ARG A 36 -0.21 19.78 -8.50
C ARG A 36 0.31 18.38 -8.22
N MET A 37 -0.57 17.37 -8.25
CA MET A 37 -0.15 15.97 -8.13
C MET A 37 0.74 15.54 -9.29
N ALA A 38 0.47 16.04 -10.51
CA ALA A 38 1.29 15.75 -11.68
C ALA A 38 2.74 16.26 -11.54
N GLU A 39 2.98 17.34 -10.77
CA GLU A 39 4.32 17.88 -10.54
C GLU A 39 5.21 16.93 -9.72
N VAL A 40 4.63 16.08 -8.89
CA VAL A 40 5.34 15.12 -8.02
C VAL A 40 5.19 13.66 -8.47
N LEU A 41 4.41 13.41 -9.53
CA LEU A 41 4.25 12.08 -10.11
C LEU A 41 5.52 11.71 -10.90
N PRO A 42 6.04 10.46 -10.78
CA PRO A 42 7.15 10.02 -11.60
C PRO A 42 6.89 10.19 -13.10
N LYS A 43 7.89 10.73 -13.83
CA LYS A 43 7.76 11.18 -15.24
C LYS A 43 7.24 10.13 -16.23
N HIS A 44 7.36 8.84 -15.91
CA HIS A 44 6.92 7.74 -16.76
C HIS A 44 5.44 7.36 -16.56
N MET A 45 4.73 8.03 -15.65
CA MET A 45 3.32 7.76 -15.32
C MET A 45 2.40 8.87 -15.83
N ASP A 46 1.13 8.52 -16.03
CA ASP A 46 0.07 9.45 -16.43
C ASP A 46 -0.86 9.79 -15.25
N MET A 47 -1.03 11.08 -14.98
CA MET A 47 -1.85 11.56 -13.87
C MET A 47 -3.34 11.27 -14.07
N ASN A 48 -3.83 11.23 -15.32
CA ASN A 48 -5.23 10.91 -15.57
C ASN A 48 -5.53 9.44 -15.23
N ARG A 49 -4.64 8.53 -15.60
CA ARG A 49 -4.70 7.11 -15.22
C ARG A 49 -4.64 6.95 -13.71
N MET A 50 -3.65 7.55 -13.04
CA MET A 50 -3.52 7.49 -11.58
C MET A 50 -4.80 7.98 -10.87
N SER A 51 -5.36 9.11 -11.32
CA SER A 51 -6.61 9.66 -10.77
C SER A 51 -7.79 8.70 -10.94
N ARG A 52 -7.94 8.07 -12.12
CA ARG A 52 -9.01 7.08 -12.36
C ARG A 52 -8.86 5.87 -11.47
N ILE A 53 -7.63 5.36 -11.31
CA ILE A 53 -7.37 4.20 -10.46
C ILE A 53 -7.71 4.53 -9.00
N ALA A 54 -7.24 5.67 -8.48
CA ALA A 54 -7.56 6.12 -7.13
C ALA A 54 -9.07 6.28 -6.91
N LEU A 55 -9.79 6.93 -7.84
CA LEU A 55 -11.24 7.08 -7.76
C LEU A 55 -11.97 5.73 -7.80
N THR A 56 -11.53 4.79 -8.64
CA THR A 56 -12.06 3.42 -8.65
C THR A 56 -11.85 2.74 -7.31
N THR A 57 -10.64 2.80 -6.74
CA THR A 57 -10.35 2.23 -5.42
C THR A 57 -11.30 2.79 -4.35
N ILE A 58 -11.51 4.10 -4.34
CA ILE A 58 -12.41 4.78 -3.40
C ILE A 58 -13.85 4.29 -3.57
N ARG A 59 -14.35 4.20 -4.81
CA ARG A 59 -15.71 3.72 -5.11
C ARG A 59 -15.93 2.27 -4.71
N THR A 60 -14.92 1.41 -4.89
CA THR A 60 -15.01 -0.02 -4.52
C THR A 60 -14.93 -0.28 -3.02
N ASN A 61 -14.59 0.73 -2.22
CA ASN A 61 -14.56 0.64 -0.75
C ASN A 61 -15.36 1.80 -0.13
N PRO A 62 -16.69 1.68 -0.02
CA PRO A 62 -17.57 2.78 0.40
C PRO A 62 -17.19 3.41 1.75
N LYS A 63 -16.55 2.67 2.66
CA LYS A 63 -16.07 3.19 3.94
C LYS A 63 -14.99 4.29 3.79
N LEU A 64 -14.29 4.35 2.66
CA LEU A 64 -13.37 5.45 2.36
C LEU A 64 -14.09 6.78 2.16
N LEU A 65 -15.36 6.77 1.74
CA LEU A 65 -16.16 7.98 1.58
C LEU A 65 -16.68 8.54 2.93
N GLU A 66 -16.63 7.72 3.98
CA GLU A 66 -16.94 8.13 5.36
C GLU A 66 -15.72 8.76 6.07
N CYS A 67 -14.53 8.60 5.49
CA CYS A 67 -13.29 9.16 6.03
C CYS A 67 -13.21 10.68 5.82
N ALA A 68 -12.39 11.35 6.62
CA ALA A 68 -12.09 12.76 6.46
C ALA A 68 -11.44 12.99 5.08
N VAL A 69 -12.00 13.92 4.30
CA VAL A 69 -11.47 14.28 2.97
C VAL A 69 -9.97 14.60 3.01
N PRO A 70 -9.45 15.36 4.01
CA PRO A 70 -8.01 15.62 4.12
C PRO A 70 -7.13 14.36 4.20
N SER A 71 -7.52 13.34 4.99
CA SER A 71 -6.71 12.11 5.07
C SER A 71 -6.82 11.25 3.83
N LEU A 72 -8.01 11.19 3.21
CA LEU A 72 -8.18 10.50 1.93
C LEU A 72 -7.29 11.10 0.85
N MET A 73 -7.26 12.43 0.74
CA MET A 73 -6.42 13.13 -0.22
C MET A 73 -4.94 13.04 0.14
N GLY A 74 -4.60 13.04 1.43
CA GLY A 74 -3.23 12.77 1.89
C GLY A 74 -2.74 11.36 1.54
N ALA A 75 -3.60 10.35 1.63
CA ALA A 75 -3.28 8.98 1.24
C ALA A 75 -3.07 8.85 -0.28
N VAL A 76 -3.91 9.50 -1.09
CA VAL A 76 -3.73 9.54 -2.56
C VAL A 76 -2.45 10.30 -2.93
N MET A 77 -2.15 11.42 -2.27
CA MET A 77 -0.92 12.17 -2.52
C MET A 77 0.33 11.34 -2.25
N GLN A 78 0.36 10.54 -1.18
CA GLN A 78 1.48 9.61 -0.90
C GLN A 78 1.64 8.57 -2.01
N ALA A 79 0.53 8.01 -2.50
CA ALA A 79 0.55 7.07 -3.62
C ALA A 79 1.13 7.72 -4.89
N VAL A 80 0.73 8.96 -5.19
CA VAL A 80 1.25 9.75 -6.33
C VAL A 80 2.76 9.99 -6.18
N GLN A 81 3.22 10.46 -5.03
CA GLN A 81 4.63 10.78 -4.78
C GLN A 81 5.55 9.55 -4.96
N LEU A 82 5.07 8.37 -4.55
CA LEU A 82 5.80 7.12 -4.70
C LEU A 82 5.60 6.46 -6.07
N GLY A 83 4.69 6.97 -6.90
CA GLY A 83 4.29 6.32 -8.16
C GLY A 83 3.69 4.93 -7.96
N LEU A 84 2.94 4.72 -6.88
CA LEU A 84 2.34 3.43 -6.56
C LEU A 84 0.83 3.49 -6.82
N GLU A 85 0.33 2.61 -7.69
CA GLU A 85 -1.09 2.53 -8.04
C GLU A 85 -1.88 1.78 -6.95
N PRO A 86 -2.89 2.39 -6.31
CA PRO A 86 -3.72 1.65 -5.37
C PRO A 86 -4.62 0.63 -6.09
N GLY A 87 -4.90 -0.49 -5.43
CA GLY A 87 -5.84 -1.50 -5.93
C GLY A 87 -5.19 -2.82 -6.31
N LEU A 88 -5.67 -3.45 -7.38
CA LEU A 88 -5.45 -4.88 -7.67
C LEU A 88 -3.98 -5.27 -7.90
N LEU A 89 -3.13 -4.34 -8.35
CA LEU A 89 -1.71 -4.61 -8.56
C LEU A 89 -0.94 -4.83 -7.25
N GLY A 90 -1.52 -4.46 -6.10
CA GLY A 90 -0.89 -4.62 -4.79
C GLY A 90 0.33 -3.73 -4.58
N HIS A 91 0.46 -2.63 -5.34
CA HIS A 91 1.53 -1.64 -5.14
C HIS A 91 1.32 -0.88 -3.84
N CYS A 92 0.08 -0.44 -3.57
CA CYS A 92 -0.32 0.17 -2.32
C CYS A 92 -1.80 -0.05 -2.04
N TYR A 93 -2.20 0.25 -0.82
CA TYR A 93 -3.56 0.17 -0.32
C TYR A 93 -3.94 1.50 0.34
N ILE A 94 -5.19 1.90 0.16
CA ILE A 94 -5.80 3.00 0.91
C ILE A 94 -6.92 2.36 1.74
N LEU A 95 -6.70 2.26 3.05
CA LEU A 95 -7.61 1.56 3.95
C LEU A 95 -8.20 2.52 5.00
N PRO A 96 -9.49 2.38 5.34
CA PRO A 96 -10.10 3.16 6.40
C PRO A 96 -9.72 2.60 7.77
N TYR A 97 -9.14 3.43 8.63
CA TYR A 97 -9.01 3.19 10.06
C TYR A 97 -9.90 4.18 10.80
N LYS A 98 -11.06 3.71 11.26
CA LYS A 98 -12.14 4.58 11.77
C LYS A 98 -12.55 5.58 10.69
N ARG A 99 -12.41 6.88 10.94
CA ARG A 99 -12.74 7.96 9.99
C ARG A 99 -11.51 8.53 9.29
N GLU A 100 -10.37 7.83 9.33
CA GLU A 100 -9.14 8.26 8.67
C GLU A 100 -8.73 7.28 7.57
N ALA A 101 -8.47 7.80 6.37
CA ALA A 101 -7.93 6.99 5.29
C ALA A 101 -6.40 6.91 5.42
N THR A 102 -5.87 5.70 5.45
CA THR A 102 -4.44 5.44 5.65
C THR A 102 -3.84 4.81 4.41
N PHE A 103 -2.71 5.37 3.98
CA PHE A 103 -1.88 4.82 2.92
C PHE A 103 -0.96 3.73 3.48
N ILE A 104 -0.92 2.59 2.79
CA ILE A 104 -0.04 1.47 3.13
C ILE A 104 0.64 0.99 1.85
N ILE A 105 1.97 0.90 1.87
CA ILE A 105 2.73 0.32 0.75
C ILE A 105 2.50 -1.20 0.76
N GLY A 106 2.11 -1.75 -0.39
CA GLY A 106 2.01 -3.19 -0.57
C GLY A 106 3.38 -3.79 -0.92
N TYR A 107 3.57 -5.09 -0.67
CA TYR A 107 4.87 -5.72 -0.87
C TYR A 107 5.40 -5.57 -2.31
N LYS A 108 4.51 -5.67 -3.32
CA LYS A 108 4.87 -5.47 -4.72
C LYS A 108 5.34 -4.04 -4.98
N GLY A 109 4.76 -3.07 -4.29
CA GLY A 109 5.20 -1.68 -4.33
C GLY A 109 6.57 -1.49 -3.68
N MET A 110 6.86 -2.18 -2.58
CA MET A 110 8.20 -2.16 -1.97
C MET A 110 9.24 -2.77 -2.90
N ILE A 111 8.95 -3.91 -3.54
CA ILE A 111 9.86 -4.53 -4.53
C ILE A 111 10.08 -3.60 -5.72
N ASP A 112 9.02 -2.98 -6.23
CA ASP A 112 9.09 -2.05 -7.35
C ASP A 112 9.92 -0.80 -6.99
N LEU A 113 9.70 -0.20 -5.82
CA LEU A 113 10.52 0.91 -5.30
C LEU A 113 11.99 0.51 -5.16
N ALA A 114 12.25 -0.67 -4.58
CA ALA A 114 13.60 -1.18 -4.39
C ALA A 114 14.31 -1.39 -5.74
N ARG A 115 13.63 -1.91 -6.76
CA ARG A 115 14.16 -2.04 -8.12
C ARG A 115 14.38 -0.69 -8.79
N ARG A 116 13.45 0.26 -8.64
CA ARG A 116 13.55 1.63 -9.17
C ARG A 116 14.69 2.43 -8.55
N SER A 117 15.17 2.07 -7.36
CA SER A 117 16.35 2.70 -6.75
C SER A 117 17.61 2.59 -7.63
N GLY A 118 17.68 1.61 -8.52
CA GLY A 118 18.84 1.36 -9.36
C GLY A 118 20.01 0.70 -8.62
N HIS A 119 19.98 0.59 -7.29
CA HIS A 119 21.04 0.01 -6.46
C HIS A 119 20.91 -1.50 -6.27
N ILE A 120 19.71 -2.05 -6.44
CA ILE A 120 19.42 -3.47 -6.22
C ILE A 120 19.70 -4.27 -7.49
N GLN A 121 20.47 -5.35 -7.35
CA GLN A 121 20.66 -6.38 -8.38
C GLN A 121 19.58 -7.46 -8.27
N SER A 122 19.37 -8.01 -7.08
CA SER A 122 18.35 -9.03 -6.81
C SER A 122 17.86 -8.94 -5.37
N ILE A 123 16.60 -9.35 -5.14
CA ILE A 123 16.00 -9.52 -3.81
C ILE A 123 15.23 -10.82 -3.84
N TYR A 124 15.41 -11.64 -2.83
CA TYR A 124 14.66 -12.86 -2.62
C TYR A 124 14.49 -13.14 -1.13
N ALA A 125 13.48 -13.91 -0.80
CA ALA A 125 13.22 -14.39 0.55
C ALA A 125 12.85 -15.86 0.49
N HIS A 126 13.23 -16.61 1.54
CA HIS A 126 12.94 -18.03 1.64
C HIS A 126 12.54 -18.40 3.07
N ALA A 127 11.55 -19.28 3.16
CA ALA A 127 11.20 -19.98 4.38
C ALA A 127 12.26 -21.05 4.72
N VAL A 128 12.58 -21.14 5.99
CA VAL A 128 13.49 -22.11 6.60
C VAL A 128 12.68 -23.04 7.49
N HIS A 129 12.99 -24.33 7.41
CA HIS A 129 12.32 -25.38 8.15
C HIS A 129 13.31 -26.20 8.98
N GLU A 130 12.76 -26.98 9.93
CA GLU A 130 13.51 -27.74 10.93
C GLU A 130 14.53 -28.73 10.32
N ASN A 131 14.21 -29.33 9.17
CA ASN A 131 15.08 -30.32 8.52
C ASN A 131 15.96 -29.71 7.42
N ASP A 132 15.92 -28.39 7.21
CA ASP A 132 16.82 -27.75 6.25
C ASP A 132 18.24 -27.60 6.86
N GLU A 133 19.29 -27.70 6.04
CA GLU A 133 20.62 -27.26 6.49
C GLU A 133 20.65 -25.73 6.44
N PHE A 134 20.71 -25.09 7.60
CA PHE A 134 20.67 -23.63 7.71
C PHE A 134 21.73 -23.09 8.68
N GLU A 135 22.56 -22.17 8.20
CA GLU A 135 23.56 -21.45 8.98
C GLU A 135 23.37 -19.94 8.76
N TYR A 136 23.34 -19.19 9.86
CA TYR A 136 23.18 -17.74 9.84
C TYR A 136 24.11 -17.08 10.86
N GLU A 137 25.04 -16.29 10.36
CA GLU A 137 26.03 -15.56 11.15
C GLU A 137 26.01 -14.08 10.80
N LEU A 138 26.01 -13.24 11.83
CA LEU A 138 26.02 -11.78 11.73
C LEU A 138 27.38 -11.14 12.03
N GLY A 139 28.41 -11.94 12.36
CA GLY A 139 29.72 -11.47 12.82
C GLY A 139 30.45 -10.54 11.83
N LEU A 140 31.74 -10.29 12.06
CA LEU A 140 32.55 -9.41 11.19
C LEU A 140 32.48 -9.81 9.70
N HIS A 141 32.24 -11.09 9.43
CA HIS A 141 31.98 -11.63 8.11
C HIS A 141 30.62 -12.34 8.13
N PRO A 142 29.53 -11.64 7.79
CA PRO A 142 28.21 -12.24 7.82
C PRO A 142 28.12 -13.39 6.81
N LYS A 143 27.54 -14.52 7.24
CA LYS A 143 27.36 -15.73 6.43
C LYS A 143 25.91 -16.20 6.47
N LEU A 144 25.38 -16.64 5.33
CA LEU A 144 24.10 -17.32 5.25
C LEU A 144 24.23 -18.50 4.28
N GLU A 145 24.05 -19.71 4.79
CA GLU A 145 23.92 -20.92 3.99
C GLU A 145 22.55 -21.55 4.22
N HIS A 146 21.87 -21.90 3.13
CA HIS A 146 20.58 -22.58 3.20
C HIS A 146 20.52 -23.66 2.11
N LYS A 147 20.40 -24.92 2.53
CA LYS A 147 20.12 -26.06 1.64
C LYS A 147 18.79 -26.69 2.07
N PRO A 148 17.70 -26.43 1.35
CA PRO A 148 16.41 -27.04 1.64
C PRO A 148 16.48 -28.56 1.57
N SER A 149 15.83 -29.24 2.52
CA SER A 149 15.65 -30.69 2.44
C SER A 149 14.81 -31.05 1.20
N HIS A 150 15.20 -32.11 0.49
CA HIS A 150 14.47 -32.60 -0.68
C HIS A 150 13.17 -33.36 -0.33
N GLY A 151 13.02 -33.77 0.93
CA GLY A 151 11.87 -34.54 1.41
C GLY A 151 10.95 -33.71 2.30
N ASP A 152 10.52 -34.30 3.42
CA ASP A 152 9.82 -33.54 4.45
C ASP A 152 10.76 -32.52 5.09
N ARG A 153 10.45 -31.24 4.87
CA ARG A 153 11.22 -30.11 5.41
C ARG A 153 10.97 -29.92 6.91
N GLY A 154 9.93 -30.53 7.47
CA GLY A 154 9.57 -30.39 8.88
C GLY A 154 8.84 -29.08 9.17
N ALA A 155 8.82 -28.65 10.42
CA ALA A 155 8.10 -27.44 10.81
C ALA A 155 8.80 -26.17 10.31
N PHE A 156 8.04 -25.16 9.88
CA PHE A 156 8.55 -23.81 9.64
C PHE A 156 9.24 -23.26 10.90
N ILE A 157 10.47 -22.77 10.78
CA ILE A 157 11.26 -22.21 11.90
C ILE A 157 11.54 -20.70 11.75
N GLY A 158 11.43 -20.15 10.55
CA GLY A 158 11.63 -18.74 10.27
C GLY A 158 11.77 -18.46 8.78
N ALA A 159 11.98 -17.20 8.43
CA ALA A 159 12.24 -16.79 7.05
C ALA A 159 13.44 -15.85 7.01
N TYR A 160 14.17 -15.83 5.91
CA TYR A 160 15.19 -14.82 5.66
C TYR A 160 14.93 -14.10 4.35
N ALA A 161 15.49 -12.90 4.25
CA ALA A 161 15.57 -12.14 3.00
C ALA A 161 17.02 -11.77 2.70
N VAL A 162 17.36 -11.74 1.41
CA VAL A 162 18.66 -11.28 0.90
C VAL A 162 18.45 -10.26 -0.19
N ALA A 163 19.20 -9.17 -0.15
CA ALA A 163 19.32 -8.19 -1.21
C ALA A 163 20.78 -8.09 -1.65
N HIS A 164 21.03 -8.29 -2.95
CA HIS A 164 22.34 -8.05 -3.57
C HIS A 164 22.36 -6.65 -4.18
N PHE A 165 23.44 -5.91 -3.95
CA PHE A 165 23.61 -4.57 -4.50
C PHE A 165 24.47 -4.56 -5.75
N LYS A 166 24.24 -3.61 -6.65
CA LYS A 166 24.97 -3.52 -7.93
C LYS A 166 26.42 -3.09 -7.76
N ASP A 167 26.73 -2.36 -6.71
CA ASP A 167 28.08 -1.95 -6.32
C ASP A 167 28.84 -3.04 -5.54
N GLY A 168 28.21 -4.20 -5.34
CA GLY A 168 28.77 -5.34 -4.62
C GLY A 168 28.25 -5.44 -3.19
N GLY A 169 28.52 -6.58 -2.56
CA GLY A 169 28.01 -6.88 -1.22
C GLY A 169 26.52 -7.27 -1.19
N TYR A 170 26.04 -7.52 0.03
CA TYR A 170 24.69 -8.01 0.28
C TYR A 170 24.20 -7.54 1.65
N GLN A 171 22.88 -7.37 1.75
CA GLN A 171 22.17 -7.27 3.02
C GLN A 171 21.37 -8.54 3.20
N MET A 172 21.42 -9.12 4.39
CA MET A 172 20.58 -10.26 4.75
C MET A 172 19.97 -10.05 6.13
N GLU A 173 18.79 -10.61 6.33
CA GLU A 173 18.08 -10.59 7.60
C GLU A 173 17.33 -11.90 7.76
N PHE A 174 17.51 -12.57 8.89
CA PHE A 174 16.72 -13.74 9.29
C PHE A 174 15.77 -13.37 10.43
N MET A 175 14.52 -13.77 10.28
CA MET A 175 13.49 -13.60 11.30
C MET A 175 12.97 -14.98 11.74
N PRO A 176 13.18 -15.36 13.02
CA PRO A 176 12.65 -16.61 13.52
C PRO A 176 11.11 -16.54 13.60
N LYS A 177 10.45 -17.70 13.48
CA LYS A 177 8.98 -17.84 13.59
C LYS A 177 8.43 -17.16 14.83
N SER A 178 9.14 -17.23 15.94
CA SER A 178 8.72 -16.61 17.20
C SER A 178 8.60 -15.08 17.10
N GLU A 179 9.44 -14.44 16.30
CA GLU A 179 9.38 -13.00 16.06
C GLU A 179 8.31 -12.65 15.02
N ILE A 180 8.20 -13.45 13.95
CA ILE A 180 7.11 -13.34 12.96
C ILE A 180 5.75 -13.40 13.67
N GLU A 181 5.56 -14.36 14.58
CA GLU A 181 4.35 -14.50 15.39
C GLU A 181 4.09 -13.29 16.29
N LYS A 182 5.14 -12.71 16.89
CA LYS A 182 5.00 -11.47 17.69
C LYS A 182 4.53 -10.30 16.81
N ARG A 183 5.06 -10.17 15.60
CA ARG A 183 4.65 -9.13 14.64
C ARG A 183 3.22 -9.37 14.15
N ARG A 184 2.90 -10.61 13.77
CA ARG A 184 1.56 -11.04 13.37
C ARG A 184 0.52 -10.67 14.42
N LYS A 185 0.74 -11.02 15.69
CA LYS A 185 -0.21 -10.72 16.79
C LYS A 185 -0.51 -9.23 16.99
N ARG A 186 0.37 -8.31 16.55
CA ARG A 186 0.12 -6.86 16.59
C ARG A 186 -0.69 -6.36 15.40
N SER A 187 -0.81 -7.14 14.32
CA SER A 187 -1.59 -6.76 13.15
C SER A 187 -3.08 -6.83 13.44
N ALA A 188 -3.81 -5.77 13.10
CA ALA A 188 -5.27 -5.71 13.25
C ALA A 188 -6.01 -6.79 12.46
N SER A 189 -5.40 -7.32 11.38
CA SER A 189 -6.00 -8.35 10.53
C SER A 189 -5.63 -9.78 10.95
N ALA A 190 -4.69 -9.99 11.87
CA ALA A 190 -4.13 -11.32 12.14
C ALA A 190 -5.14 -12.36 12.63
N ASN A 191 -6.20 -11.93 13.31
CA ASN A 191 -7.26 -12.80 13.84
C ASN A 191 -8.54 -12.77 12.99
N SER A 192 -8.53 -12.11 11.83
CA SER A 192 -9.68 -12.13 10.93
C SER A 192 -9.82 -13.51 10.29
N SER A 193 -11.06 -13.99 10.13
CA SER A 193 -11.36 -15.23 9.40
C SER A 193 -10.97 -15.19 7.93
N TYR A 194 -10.75 -14.00 7.38
CA TYR A 194 -10.32 -13.76 6.00
C TYR A 194 -8.82 -13.42 5.91
N SER A 195 -8.09 -13.62 7.00
CA SER A 195 -6.66 -13.31 7.06
C SER A 195 -5.86 -14.34 6.26
N PRO A 196 -5.05 -13.93 5.28
CA PRO A 196 -4.17 -14.87 4.57
C PRO A 196 -3.17 -15.57 5.50
N TRP A 197 -2.94 -15.04 6.72
CA TRP A 197 -2.16 -15.72 7.74
C TRP A 197 -2.69 -17.10 8.15
N SER A 198 -3.97 -17.41 7.89
CA SER A 198 -4.53 -18.75 8.15
C SER A 198 -4.45 -19.70 6.96
N SER A 199 -4.43 -19.21 5.72
CA SER A 199 -4.41 -20.03 4.50
C SER A 199 -3.01 -20.17 3.89
N ASP A 200 -2.20 -19.12 3.98
CA ASP A 200 -0.93 -18.94 3.26
C ASP A 200 0.15 -18.42 4.23
N TYR A 201 0.31 -19.10 5.38
CA TYR A 201 1.16 -18.62 6.49
C TYR A 201 2.59 -18.28 6.06
N GLU A 202 3.24 -19.14 5.29
CA GLU A 202 4.63 -18.94 4.85
C GLU A 202 4.78 -17.77 3.87
N GLU A 203 3.80 -17.54 2.99
CA GLU A 203 3.82 -16.39 2.07
C GLU A 203 3.59 -15.06 2.78
N MET A 204 3.02 -15.11 3.99
CA MET A 204 2.79 -13.95 4.84
C MET A 204 3.93 -13.66 5.83
N ALA A 205 4.74 -14.68 6.12
CA ALA A 205 5.81 -14.68 7.12
C ALA A 205 7.08 -13.98 6.62
#